data_AF-A0A968WTL9-F1
#
_entry.id   AF-A0A968WTL9-F1
#
_cell.length_a   1.000
_cell.length_b   1.000
_cell.length_c   1.000
_cell.angle_alpha   90.00
_cell.angle_beta   90.00
_cell.angle_gamma   90.00
#
_symmetry.space_group_name_H-M   'P 1'
#
loop_
_entity.id
_entity.type
_entity.pdbx_description
1 polymer ?
#
loop_
_entity_poly.entity_id
_entity_poly.type
_entity_poly.pdbx_seq_one_letter_code
_entity_poly.pdbx_strand_id
1 'polypeptide(L)' 'MFSSPGQAETAITLAFLILGLALAGLMAWLERRPRTSFKPRLVPTTPIMFLGVLVALIATVHILNLYGIKTGR' A
#
# COMPACT_ATOMS: atom_id res chain seq x y z
N MET A 1 2.03 11.80 -27.52
CA MET A 1 2.85 10.61 -27.76
C MET A 1 3.00 9.91 -26.42
N PHE A 2 2.22 8.85 -26.17
CA PHE A 2 2.28 8.13 -24.89
C PHE A 2 3.57 7.29 -24.90
N SER A 3 4.57 7.73 -24.15
CA SER A 3 5.77 6.92 -23.91
C SER A 3 5.35 5.68 -23.14
N SER A 4 5.57 4.50 -23.70
CA SER A 4 5.34 3.24 -22.99
C SER A 4 6.14 3.26 -21.69
N PRO A 5 5.51 3.04 -20.52
CA PRO A 5 6.23 3.05 -19.26
C PRO A 5 7.28 1.94 -19.26
N GLY A 6 8.43 2.21 -18.65
CA GLY A 6 9.52 1.24 -18.59
C GLY A 6 9.06 -0.02 -17.83
N GLN A 7 9.41 -1.21 -18.34
CA GLN A 7 9.03 -2.49 -17.70
C GLN A 7 9.50 -2.57 -16.24
N ALA A 8 10.68 -2.02 -15.94
CA ALA A 8 11.20 -1.97 -14.57
C ALA A 8 10.36 -1.05 -13.67
N GLU A 9 9.94 0.11 -14.18
CA GLU A 9 9.15 1.07 -13.41
C GLU A 9 7.77 0.53 -13.05
N THR A 10 7.09 -0.10 -14.02
CA THR A 10 5.79 -0.74 -13.78
C THR A 10 5.93 -1.89 -12.80
N ALA A 11 6.96 -2.73 -12.93
CA ALA A 11 7.22 -3.84 -12.01
C ALA A 11 7.48 -3.35 -10.57
N ILE A 12 8.30 -2.30 -10.40
CA ILE A 12 8.58 -1.70 -9.09
C ILE A 12 7.29 -1.14 -8.48
N THR A 13 6.49 -0.42 -9.26
CA THR A 13 5.24 0.18 -8.78
C THR A 13 4.24 -0.89 -8.34
N LEU A 14 4.12 -1.98 -9.12
CA LEU A 14 3.30 -3.13 -8.75
C LEU A 14 3.81 -3.80 -7.48
N ALA A 15 5.14 -3.92 -7.30
CA ALA A 15 5.71 -4.47 -6.07
C ALA A 15 5.32 -3.62 -4.85
N PHE A 16 5.42 -2.28 -4.94
CA PHE A 16 4.98 -1.38 -3.85
C PHE A 16 3.49 -1.47 -3.58
N LEU A 17 2.66 -1.59 -4.62
CA LEU A 17 1.22 -1.77 -4.45
C LEU A 17 0.90 -3.06 -3.67
N ILE A 18 1.51 -4.17 -4.08
CA ILE A 18 1.32 -5.48 -3.43
C ILE A 18 1.84 -5.44 -1.99
N LEU A 19 3.03 -4.88 -1.76
CA LEU A 19 3.61 -4.77 -0.42
C LEU A 19 2.76 -3.89 0.51
N GLY A 20 2.26 -2.75 0.03
CA GLY A 20 1.37 -1.88 0.80
C GLY A 20 0.08 -2.57 1.21
N LEU A 21 -0.57 -3.26 0.26
CA LEU A 21 -1.78 -4.04 0.53
C LEU A 21 -1.52 -5.22 1.47
N ALA A 22 -0.43 -5.95 1.27
CA ALA A 22 -0.04 -7.06 2.12
C ALA A 22 0.22 -6.58 3.55
N LEU A 23 0.96 -5.48 3.73
CA LEU A 23 1.23 -4.90 5.04
C LEU A 23 -0.07 -4.47 5.74
N ALA A 24 -0.94 -3.74 5.05
CA ALA A 24 -2.22 -3.31 5.59
C ALA A 24 -3.11 -4.51 5.96
N GLY A 25 -3.20 -5.50 5.08
CA GLY A 25 -3.96 -6.73 5.32
C GLY A 25 -3.44 -7.55 6.50
N LEU A 26 -2.12 -7.70 6.61
CA LEU A 26 -1.47 -8.38 7.74
C LEU A 26 -1.75 -7.66 9.07
N MET A 27 -1.63 -6.33 9.10
CA MET A 27 -1.95 -5.56 10.30
C MET A 27 -3.44 -5.62 10.65
N ALA A 28 -4.33 -5.58 9.66
CA ALA A 28 -5.77 -5.70 9.88
C ALA A 28 -6.15 -7.08 10.43
N TRP A 29 -5.52 -8.13 9.90
CA TRP A 29 -5.67 -9.49 10.43
C TRP A 29 -5.14 -9.61 11.85
N LEU A 30 -3.96 -9.04 12.11
CA LEU A 30 -3.35 -9.04 13.44
C LEU A 30 -4.20 -8.26 14.45
N GLU A 31 -4.83 -7.17 14.05
CA GLU A 31 -5.72 -6.36 14.90
C GLU A 31 -7.04 -7.06 15.21
N ARG A 32 -7.60 -7.81 14.26
CA ARG A 32 -8.84 -8.58 14.44
C ARG A 32 -8.66 -9.84 15.29
N ARG A 33 -7.43 -10.32 15.50
CA ARG A 33 -7.20 -11.49 16.37
C ARG A 33 -7.67 -11.19 17.80
N PRO A 34 -8.52 -12.05 18.40
CA PRO A 34 -8.99 -11.88 19.77
C PRO A 34 -7.83 -11.69 20.74
N ARG A 35 -7.94 -10.70 21.63
CA ARG A 35 -6.92 -10.43 22.63
C ARG A 35 -7.01 -11.52 23.70
N THR A 36 -5.95 -12.30 23.86
CA THR A 36 -5.82 -13.31 24.93
C THR A 36 -5.30 -12.73 26.25
N SER A 37 -4.86 -11.47 26.23
CA SER A 37 -4.26 -10.78 27.38
C SER A 37 -4.65 -9.30 27.39
N PHE A 38 -4.85 -8.74 28.59
CA PHE A 38 -5.08 -7.32 28.82
C PHE A 38 -3.83 -6.44 28.65
N LYS A 39 -2.67 -7.03 28.31
CA LYS A 39 -1.45 -6.26 28.08
C LYS A 39 -1.59 -5.35 26.85
N PRO A 40 -1.20 -4.07 26.95
CA PRO A 40 -1.18 -3.17 25.80
C PRO A 40 -0.20 -3.71 24.74
N ARG A 41 -0.56 -3.54 23.46
CA ARG A 41 0.32 -3.91 22.35
C ARG A 41 1.39 -2.84 22.18
N LEU A 42 2.66 -3.26 22.13
CA LEU A 42 3.79 -2.38 21.82
C LEU A 42 3.85 -2.00 20.34
N VAL A 43 3.36 -2.89 19.46
CA VAL A 43 3.31 -2.65 18.02
C VAL A 43 2.04 -1.85 17.71
N PRO A 44 2.16 -0.61 17.22
CA PRO A 44 1.00 0.19 16.88
C PRO A 44 0.48 -0.23 15.49
N THR A 45 -0.40 -1.23 15.47
CA THR A 45 -0.96 -1.84 14.25
C THR A 45 -1.73 -0.85 13.38
N THR A 46 -2.51 0.06 13.97
CA THR A 46 -3.32 1.04 13.23
C THR A 46 -2.48 2.00 12.38
N PRO A 47 -1.44 2.69 12.90
CA PRO A 47 -0.61 3.54 12.05
C PRO A 47 0.20 2.74 11.02
N ILE A 48 0.64 1.51 11.32
CA ILE A 48 1.31 0.67 10.32
C ILE A 48 0.34 0.29 9.19
N MET A 49 -0.91 -0.03 9.53
CA MET A 49 -1.96 -0.30 8.54
C MET A 49 -2.20 0.93 7.65
N PHE A 50 -2.30 2.11 8.26
CA PHE A 50 -2.47 3.38 7.53
C PHE A 50 -1.32 3.64 6.56
N LEU A 51 -0.06 3.42 6.99
CA LEU A 51 1.11 3.53 6.12
C LEU A 51 1.05 2.56 4.94
N GLY A 52 0.64 1.31 5.17
CA GLY A 52 0.46 0.32 4.09
C GLY A 52 -0.59 0.77 3.07
N VAL A 53 -1.73 1.29 3.53
CA VAL A 53 -2.78 1.84 2.66
C VAL A 53 -2.29 3.07 1.90
N LEU A 54 -1.56 3.98 2.55
CA LEU A 54 -1.01 5.17 1.93
C LEU A 54 -0.04 4.82 0.79
N VAL A 55 0.87 3.87 1.02
CA VAL A 55 1.79 3.37 -0.01
C VAL A 55 1.02 2.75 -1.18
N ALA A 56 0.01 1.94 -0.89
CA ALA A 56 -0.83 1.35 -1.93
C ALA A 56 -1.54 2.42 -2.77
N LEU A 57 -2.12 3.45 -2.13
CA LEU A 57 -2.78 4.56 -2.83
C LEU A 57 -1.82 5.34 -3.72
N ILE A 58 -0.62 5.67 -3.22
CA ILE A 58 0.41 6.36 -4.01
C ILE A 58 0.82 5.51 -5.22
N ALA A 59 1.06 4.21 -5.02
CA ALA A 59 1.40 3.29 -6.10
C ALA A 59 0.26 3.19 -7.14
N THR A 60 -1.01 3.16 -6.71
CA THR A 60 -2.16 3.20 -7.60
C THR A 60 -2.18 4.48 -8.44
N VAL A 61 -2.03 5.65 -7.81
CA VAL A 61 -1.97 6.94 -8.53
C VAL A 61 -0.81 6.96 -9.51
N HIS A 62 0.35 6.43 -9.13
CA HIS A 62 1.52 6.33 -10.02
C HIS A 62 1.22 5.48 -11.25
N ILE A 63 0.56 4.34 -11.07
CA ILE A 63 0.10 3.49 -12.19
C ILE A 63 -0.83 4.27 -13.12
N LEU A 64 -1.85 4.96 -12.57
CA LEU A 64 -2.79 5.74 -13.37
C LEU A 64 -2.06 6.84 -14.19
N ASN A 65 -1.09 7.51 -13.57
CA ASN A 65 -0.26 8.51 -14.24
C ASN A 65 0.61 7.90 -15.35
N LEU A 66 1.17 6.69 -15.15
CA LEU A 66 1.92 5.97 -16.20
C LEU A 66 1.05 5.61 -17.41
N TYR A 67 -0.24 5.36 -17.20
CA TYR A 67 -1.22 5.13 -18.26
C TYR A 67 -1.79 6.44 -18.85
N GLY A 68 -1.24 7.60 -18.50
CA GLY A 68 -1.61 8.90 -19.06
C GLY A 68 -2.84 9.55 -18.41
N ILE A 69 -3.37 8.97 -17.32
CA ILE A 69 -4.46 9.55 -16.56
C ILE A 69 -3.85 10.56 -15.58
N LYS A 70 -4.02 11.85 -15.86
CA LYS A 70 -3.56 12.90 -14.94
C LYS A 70 -4.51 13.01 -13.76
N THR A 71 -4.03 12.59 -12.58
CA THR A 71 -4.81 12.60 -11.33
C THR A 71 -4.77 13.97 -10.62
N GLY A 72 -4.15 14.98 -11.23
CA GLY A 72 -4.05 16.37 -10.73
C GLY A 72 -4.07 17.40 -11.86
N ARG A 73 -4.23 18.68 -11.52
CA ARG A 73 -4.12 19.80 -12.47
C ARG A 73 -2.67 20.00 -12.93
#